data_AF-A0A7I8MWX8-F1
#
_entry.id   AF-A0A7I8MWX8-F1
#
_cell.length_a   1.000
_cell.length_b   1.000
_cell.length_c   1.000
_cell.angle_alpha   90.00
_cell.angle_beta   90.00
_cell.angle_gamma   90.00
#
_symmetry.space_group_name_H-M   'P 1'
#
loop_
_entity.id
_entity.type
_entity.pdbx_description
1 polymer ?
#
loop_
_entity_poly.entity_id
_entity_poly.type
_entity_poly.pdbx_seq_one_letter_code
_entity_poly.pdbx_strand_id
1 'polypeptide(L)'
;MTVYFHGSFGLNRKRMAGIIGSALKNSKLRDQELAEPFGYNAPFTARYRSWLHKTGMIELRYPIRLTELGKVVYENDPKMDSLTTQWFLHHELTTDPDRAEAWHYFVREFLPQNKNFTKEDLLAGLTEKLRAHSEQHFGPGSQLNKVILRKILECYTKNEALGELKIITEQKGVFVFNNKVKKKGPWRSTNQLSNAY
;
A
#
# COMPACT_ATOMS: atom_id res chain seq x y z
N MET A 1 1.61 -15.33 -1.68
CA MET A 1 2.78 -14.89 -0.89
C MET A 1 2.54 -13.47 -0.40
N THR A 2 2.55 -13.28 0.92
CA THR A 2 2.23 -12.02 1.62
C THR A 2 3.33 -10.96 1.44
N VAL A 3 4.57 -11.39 1.29
CA VAL A 3 5.76 -10.53 1.16
C VAL A 3 5.87 -9.82 -0.19
N TYR A 4 5.54 -10.48 -1.31
CA TYR A 4 5.73 -9.96 -2.68
C TYR A 4 4.42 -9.80 -3.46
N PHE A 5 3.34 -9.44 -2.77
CA PHE A 5 2.01 -9.35 -3.38
C PHE A 5 1.90 -8.31 -4.50
N HIS A 6 2.70 -7.25 -4.43
CA HIS A 6 2.65 -6.09 -5.32
C HIS A 6 3.34 -6.32 -6.68
N GLY A 7 4.23 -7.33 -6.77
CA GLY A 7 5.04 -7.54 -7.97
C GLY A 7 5.84 -6.27 -8.34
N SER A 8 5.77 -5.85 -9.61
CA SER A 8 6.42 -4.62 -10.08
C SER A 8 5.55 -3.36 -9.94
N PHE A 9 4.32 -3.46 -9.42
CA PHE A 9 3.37 -2.34 -9.35
C PHE A 9 3.36 -1.69 -7.96
N GLY A 10 3.70 -0.40 -7.91
CA GLY A 10 3.55 0.39 -6.68
C GLY A 10 2.08 0.72 -6.41
N LEU A 11 1.77 1.03 -5.14
CA LEU A 11 0.48 1.60 -4.77
C LEU A 11 0.24 2.86 -5.60
N ASN A 12 -0.95 2.98 -6.18
CA ASN A 12 -1.37 4.15 -6.93
C ASN A 12 -2.89 4.29 -6.77
N ARG A 13 -3.30 5.34 -6.07
CA ARG A 13 -4.70 5.55 -5.67
C ARG A 13 -5.62 5.79 -6.87
N LYS A 14 -5.15 6.49 -7.90
CA LYS A 14 -5.92 6.72 -9.14
C LYS A 14 -6.24 5.41 -9.87
N ARG A 15 -5.28 4.49 -9.93
CA ARG A 15 -5.48 3.15 -10.51
C ARG A 15 -6.42 2.30 -9.64
N MET A 16 -6.25 2.33 -8.33
CA MET A 16 -7.14 1.66 -7.37
C MET A 16 -8.60 2.14 -7.53
N ALA A 17 -8.80 3.46 -7.55
CA ALA A 17 -10.10 4.08 -7.76
C ALA A 17 -10.73 3.71 -9.11
N GLY A 18 -9.96 3.75 -10.20
CA GLY A 18 -10.47 3.38 -11.52
C GLY A 18 -10.85 1.91 -11.65
N ILE A 19 -10.10 0.99 -11.03
CA ILE A 19 -10.45 -0.44 -10.98
C ILE A 19 -11.73 -0.66 -10.17
N ILE A 20 -11.85 -0.10 -8.96
CA ILE A 20 -13.08 -0.20 -8.17
C ILE A 20 -14.25 0.37 -8.95
N GLY A 21 -14.11 1.58 -9.49
CA GLY A 21 -15.20 2.26 -10.21
C GLY A 21 -15.71 1.45 -11.40
N SER A 22 -14.81 0.80 -12.14
CA SER A 22 -15.19 -0.06 -13.27
C SER A 22 -15.86 -1.35 -12.80
N ALA A 23 -15.28 -2.00 -11.78
CA ALA A 23 -15.80 -3.26 -11.25
C ALA A 23 -17.17 -3.12 -10.55
N LEU A 24 -17.44 -1.98 -9.90
CA LEU A 24 -18.73 -1.70 -9.28
C LEU A 24 -19.80 -1.35 -10.32
N LYS A 25 -19.42 -0.69 -11.44
CA LYS A 25 -20.34 -0.43 -12.56
C LYS A 25 -20.73 -1.72 -13.30
N ASN A 26 -19.81 -2.67 -13.42
CA ASN A 26 -20.08 -3.96 -14.03
C ASN A 26 -19.33 -5.08 -13.29
N SER A 27 -20.06 -5.79 -12.42
CA SER A 27 -19.51 -6.86 -11.59
C SER A 27 -19.08 -8.12 -12.36
N LYS A 28 -19.36 -8.20 -13.67
CA LYS A 28 -18.96 -9.32 -14.54
C LYS A 28 -17.56 -9.16 -15.13
N LEU A 29 -16.96 -7.96 -15.06
CA LEU A 29 -15.63 -7.72 -15.62
C LEU A 29 -14.58 -8.58 -14.91
N ARG A 30 -13.74 -9.27 -15.68
CA ARG A 30 -12.58 -9.99 -15.16
C ARG A 30 -11.35 -9.08 -15.17
N ASP A 31 -10.26 -9.63 -14.68
CA ASP A 31 -9.02 -8.89 -14.47
C ASP A 31 -8.43 -8.33 -15.77
N GLN A 32 -8.67 -8.98 -16.93
CA GLN A 32 -8.22 -8.50 -18.24
C GLN A 32 -8.97 -7.23 -18.65
N GLU A 33 -10.30 -7.27 -18.62
CA GLU A 33 -11.17 -6.15 -19.02
C GLU A 33 -10.99 -4.96 -18.07
N LEU A 34 -10.73 -5.21 -16.79
CA LEU A 34 -10.42 -4.16 -15.82
C LEU A 34 -9.03 -3.51 -16.06
N ALA A 35 -8.11 -4.21 -16.72
CA ALA A 35 -6.76 -3.71 -16.99
C ALA A 35 -6.65 -2.91 -18.30
N GLU A 36 -7.51 -3.21 -19.28
CA GLU A 36 -7.49 -2.61 -20.63
C GLU A 36 -7.44 -1.07 -20.63
N PRO A 37 -8.27 -0.34 -19.86
CA PRO A 37 -8.24 1.13 -19.84
C PRO A 37 -6.92 1.72 -19.35
N PHE A 38 -6.09 0.91 -18.67
CA PHE A 38 -4.79 1.31 -18.15
C PHE A 38 -3.63 0.90 -19.07
N GLY A 39 -3.91 0.25 -20.21
CA GLY A 39 -2.89 -0.26 -21.13
C GLY A 39 -2.13 -1.47 -20.58
N TYR A 40 -2.77 -2.26 -19.71
CA TYR A 40 -2.18 -3.46 -19.12
C TYR A 40 -3.07 -4.69 -19.32
N ASN A 41 -2.55 -5.87 -18.94
CA ASN A 41 -3.26 -7.15 -18.96
C ASN A 41 -3.61 -7.62 -17.54
N ALA A 42 -4.31 -8.75 -17.42
CA ALA A 42 -4.81 -9.31 -16.16
C ALA A 42 -3.85 -9.28 -14.94
N PRO A 43 -2.52 -9.54 -15.06
CA PRO A 43 -1.61 -9.44 -13.92
C PRO A 43 -1.61 -8.06 -13.23
N PHE A 44 -1.87 -6.99 -13.96
CA PHE A 44 -2.02 -5.65 -13.38
C PHE A 44 -3.17 -5.60 -12.39
N THR A 45 -4.37 -6.02 -12.81
CA THR A 45 -5.56 -6.00 -11.95
C THR A 45 -5.39 -6.93 -10.76
N ALA A 46 -4.82 -8.13 -10.94
CA ALA A 46 -4.54 -9.05 -9.82
C ALA A 46 -3.66 -8.41 -8.72
N ARG A 47 -2.66 -7.62 -9.11
CA ARG A 47 -1.77 -6.91 -8.18
C ARG A 47 -2.49 -5.74 -7.50
N TYR A 48 -3.33 -5.00 -8.22
CA TYR A 48 -4.13 -3.93 -7.62
C TYR A 48 -5.27 -4.45 -6.74
N ARG A 49 -5.85 -5.62 -7.02
CA ARG A 49 -6.75 -6.32 -6.09
C ARG A 49 -6.04 -6.66 -4.78
N SER A 50 -4.77 -7.07 -4.86
CA SER A 50 -3.96 -7.32 -3.68
C SER A 50 -3.70 -6.04 -2.88
N TRP A 51 -3.42 -4.91 -3.55
CA TRP A 51 -3.32 -3.59 -2.92
C TRP A 51 -4.63 -3.20 -2.22
N LEU A 52 -5.74 -3.22 -2.96
CA LEU A 52 -7.08 -2.88 -2.47
C LEU A 52 -7.47 -3.71 -1.23
N HIS A 53 -7.18 -5.01 -1.25
CA HIS A 53 -7.47 -5.89 -0.12
C HIS A 53 -6.60 -5.54 1.10
N LYS A 54 -5.30 -5.35 0.90
CA LYS A 54 -4.36 -5.07 2.01
C LYS A 54 -4.51 -3.67 2.59
N THR A 55 -5.09 -2.74 1.85
CA THR A 55 -5.47 -1.41 2.35
C THR A 55 -6.93 -1.36 2.83
N GLY A 56 -7.57 -2.50 3.07
CA GLY A 56 -8.91 -2.59 3.65
C GLY A 56 -10.07 -2.12 2.76
N MET A 57 -9.84 -1.83 1.48
CA MET A 57 -10.88 -1.32 0.57
C MET A 57 -11.86 -2.42 0.14
N ILE A 58 -11.37 -3.64 -0.11
CA ILE A 58 -12.18 -4.74 -0.66
C ILE A 58 -12.01 -6.05 0.10
N GLU A 59 -13.00 -6.93 0.00
CA GLU A 59 -12.87 -8.36 0.28
C GLU A 59 -12.07 -9.05 -0.84
N LEU A 60 -11.21 -10.03 -0.50
CA LEU A 60 -10.46 -10.79 -1.49
C LEU A 60 -11.31 -11.90 -2.13
N ARG A 61 -12.26 -11.52 -3.00
CA ARG A 61 -13.19 -12.44 -3.68
C ARG A 61 -13.63 -11.94 -5.06
N TYR A 62 -14.27 -12.81 -5.84
CA TYR A 62 -14.96 -12.42 -7.07
C TYR A 62 -16.50 -12.45 -6.84
N PRO A 63 -17.27 -11.47 -7.35
CA PRO A 63 -16.81 -10.20 -7.93
C PRO A 63 -16.14 -9.31 -6.87
N ILE A 64 -15.48 -8.22 -7.28
CA ILE A 64 -14.90 -7.23 -6.35
C ILE A 64 -16.03 -6.67 -5.47
N ARG A 65 -15.83 -6.71 -4.16
CA ARG A 65 -16.79 -6.22 -3.16
C ARG A 65 -16.06 -5.34 -2.16
N LEU A 66 -16.60 -4.14 -1.92
CA LEU A 66 -16.08 -3.24 -0.88
C LEU A 66 -16.31 -3.83 0.52
N THR A 67 -15.36 -3.62 1.43
CA THR A 67 -15.59 -3.82 2.87
C THR A 67 -16.54 -2.73 3.40
N GLU A 68 -17.05 -2.87 4.63
CA GLU A 68 -17.90 -1.82 5.22
C GLU A 68 -17.16 -0.48 5.36
N LEU A 69 -15.88 -0.48 5.74
CA LEU A 69 -15.06 0.75 5.75
C LEU A 69 -14.75 1.23 4.33
N GLY A 70 -14.50 0.32 3.39
CA GLY A 70 -14.26 0.62 1.99
C GLY A 70 -15.45 1.29 1.29
N LYS A 71 -16.69 0.97 1.69
CA LYS A 71 -17.91 1.68 1.27
C LYS A 71 -17.88 3.13 1.72
N VAL A 72 -17.57 3.39 3.00
CA VAL A 72 -17.48 4.75 3.53
C VAL A 72 -16.43 5.57 2.77
N VAL A 73 -15.25 4.99 2.48
CA VAL A 73 -14.22 5.65 1.66
C VAL A 73 -14.76 5.95 0.26
N TYR A 74 -15.37 4.97 -0.39
CA TYR A 74 -15.84 5.13 -1.76
C TYR A 74 -16.98 6.16 -1.90
N GLU A 75 -17.87 6.24 -0.91
CA GLU A 75 -18.98 7.20 -0.88
C GLU A 75 -18.49 8.64 -0.66
N ASN A 76 -17.49 8.85 0.19
CA ASN A 76 -16.99 10.18 0.53
C ASN A 76 -15.84 10.67 -0.36
N ASP A 77 -15.00 9.75 -0.85
CA ASP A 77 -13.80 10.05 -1.63
C ASP A 77 -13.55 8.98 -2.72
N PRO A 78 -14.43 8.87 -3.73
CA PRO A 78 -14.36 7.84 -4.77
C PRO A 78 -13.09 7.90 -5.62
N LYS A 79 -12.41 9.06 -5.65
CA LYS A 79 -11.12 9.24 -6.35
C LYS A 79 -9.91 8.91 -5.47
N MET A 80 -10.13 8.72 -4.16
CA MET A 80 -9.10 8.45 -3.16
C MET A 80 -8.03 9.56 -3.07
N ASP A 81 -8.42 10.83 -3.18
CA ASP A 81 -7.48 11.95 -3.20
C ASP A 81 -7.25 12.56 -1.80
N SER A 82 -8.22 12.44 -0.89
CA SER A 82 -8.16 13.10 0.42
C SER A 82 -7.08 12.53 1.35
N LEU A 83 -6.53 13.39 2.21
CA LEU A 83 -5.64 12.97 3.29
C LEU A 83 -6.29 11.97 4.25
N THR A 84 -7.62 12.04 4.43
CA THR A 84 -8.36 11.07 5.27
C THR A 84 -8.26 9.67 4.67
N THR A 85 -8.52 9.51 3.37
CA THR A 85 -8.31 8.24 2.65
C THR A 85 -6.87 7.76 2.75
N GLN A 86 -5.88 8.64 2.57
CA GLN A 86 -4.47 8.25 2.64
C GLN A 86 -4.09 7.68 4.01
N TRP A 87 -4.54 8.31 5.09
CA TRP A 87 -4.35 7.79 6.44
C TRP A 87 -5.06 6.46 6.63
N PHE A 88 -6.25 6.28 6.06
CA PHE A 88 -7.01 5.03 6.17
C PHE A 88 -6.23 3.89 5.53
N LEU A 89 -5.80 4.08 4.27
CA LEU A 89 -5.00 3.11 3.54
C LEU A 89 -3.68 2.80 4.27
N HIS A 90 -3.02 3.81 4.86
CA HIS A 90 -1.80 3.63 5.65
C HIS A 90 -2.02 2.73 6.87
N HIS A 91 -3.09 2.98 7.64
CA HIS A 91 -3.37 2.20 8.85
C HIS A 91 -3.68 0.76 8.51
N GLU A 92 -4.56 0.50 7.55
CA GLU A 92 -4.91 -0.86 7.13
C GLU A 92 -3.69 -1.62 6.60
N LEU A 93 -2.85 -0.96 5.79
CA LEU A 93 -1.65 -1.57 5.22
C LEU A 93 -0.58 -1.94 6.26
N THR A 94 -0.54 -1.27 7.41
CA THR A 94 0.58 -1.38 8.37
C THR A 94 0.17 -1.97 9.71
N THR A 95 -1.10 -2.35 9.87
CA THR A 95 -1.61 -2.89 11.14
C THR A 95 -1.32 -4.38 11.27
N ASP A 96 -1.55 -5.17 10.21
CA ASP A 96 -1.46 -6.62 10.25
C ASP A 96 -0.13 -7.10 9.58
N PRO A 97 0.82 -7.67 10.35
CA PRO A 97 2.10 -8.14 9.82
C PRO A 97 1.94 -9.31 8.84
N ASP A 98 0.91 -10.14 8.97
CA ASP A 98 0.68 -11.26 8.06
C ASP A 98 0.12 -10.77 6.72
N ARG A 99 -0.62 -9.66 6.72
CA ARG A 99 -1.15 -9.08 5.48
C ARG A 99 -0.08 -8.37 4.67
N ALA A 100 0.78 -7.54 5.28
CA ALA A 100 1.73 -6.75 4.51
C ALA A 100 3.04 -6.56 5.27
N GLU A 101 3.68 -7.68 5.59
CA GLU A 101 4.87 -7.76 6.45
C GLU A 101 5.94 -6.71 6.18
N ALA A 102 6.34 -6.52 4.92
CA ALA A 102 7.38 -5.55 4.59
C ALA A 102 6.97 -4.09 4.91
N TRP A 103 5.69 -3.75 4.74
CA TRP A 103 5.15 -2.43 5.11
C TRP A 103 4.94 -2.30 6.62
N HIS A 104 4.48 -3.36 7.27
CA HIS A 104 4.38 -3.42 8.72
C HIS A 104 5.75 -3.21 9.36
N TYR A 105 6.74 -4.01 8.96
CA TYR A 105 8.14 -3.90 9.41
C TYR A 105 8.67 -2.49 9.18
N PHE A 106 8.53 -1.94 7.98
CA PHE A 106 9.02 -0.60 7.67
C PHE A 106 8.46 0.45 8.63
N VAL A 107 7.15 0.47 8.84
CA VAL A 107 6.49 1.52 9.63
C VAL A 107 6.58 1.30 11.14
N ARG A 108 6.48 0.04 11.59
CA ARG A 108 6.35 -0.30 13.02
C ARG A 108 7.67 -0.64 13.68
N GLU A 109 8.65 -1.12 12.92
CA GLU A 109 9.93 -1.61 13.45
C GLU A 109 11.10 -0.74 12.97
N PHE A 110 11.22 -0.52 11.65
CA PHE A 110 12.36 0.17 11.05
C PHE A 110 12.35 1.69 11.31
N LEU A 111 11.28 2.40 10.93
CA LEU A 111 11.20 3.86 11.04
C LEU A 111 11.41 4.41 12.47
N PRO A 112 10.83 3.80 13.54
CA PRO A 112 11.06 4.28 14.90
C PRO A 112 12.52 4.25 15.35
N GLN A 113 13.31 3.32 14.82
CA GLN A 113 14.72 3.13 15.16
C GLN A 113 15.65 3.91 14.21
N ASN A 114 15.18 4.23 13.00
CA ASN A 114 15.99 4.84 11.95
C ASN A 114 15.38 6.17 11.48
N LYS A 115 15.60 7.24 12.26
CA LYS A 115 15.05 8.58 11.95
C LYS A 115 15.61 9.18 10.66
N ASN A 116 16.84 8.85 10.32
CA ASN A 116 17.48 9.18 9.05
C ASN A 116 18.08 7.88 8.51
N PHE A 117 17.85 7.57 7.23
CA PHE A 117 18.30 6.32 6.63
C PHE A 117 18.54 6.45 5.13
N THR A 118 19.41 5.60 4.60
CA THR A 118 19.70 5.44 3.17
C THR A 118 18.91 4.26 2.59
N LYS A 119 19.01 4.04 1.27
CA LYS A 119 18.41 2.85 0.65
C LYS A 119 19.13 1.58 1.14
N GLU A 120 20.42 1.68 1.40
CA GLU A 120 21.27 0.59 1.85
C GLU A 120 20.86 0.14 3.26
N ASP A 121 20.56 1.08 4.17
CA ASP A 121 20.07 0.79 5.52
C ASP A 121 18.75 0.02 5.48
N LEU A 122 17.78 0.50 4.69
CA LEU A 122 16.48 -0.17 4.55
C LEU A 122 16.63 -1.54 3.85
N LEU A 123 17.53 -1.67 2.88
CA LEU A 123 17.77 -2.94 2.19
C LEU A 123 18.34 -3.98 3.15
N ALA A 124 19.29 -3.59 4.00
CA ALA A 124 19.85 -4.46 5.02
C ALA A 124 18.76 -4.91 6.01
N GLY A 125 17.95 -3.98 6.51
CA GLY A 125 16.83 -4.29 7.41
C GLY A 125 15.80 -5.24 6.80
N LEU A 126 15.39 -5.00 5.54
CA LEU A 126 14.48 -5.90 4.82
C LEU A 126 15.08 -7.28 4.57
N THR A 127 16.38 -7.35 4.27
CA THR A 127 17.07 -8.62 4.06
C THR A 127 17.05 -9.46 5.33
N GLU A 128 17.40 -8.85 6.46
CA GLU A 128 17.38 -9.56 7.74
C GLU A 128 15.95 -9.96 8.14
N LYS A 129 14.97 -9.08 7.93
CA LYS A 129 13.56 -9.38 8.26
C LYS A 129 13.01 -10.54 7.42
N LEU A 130 13.29 -10.56 6.12
CA LEU A 130 12.59 -11.44 5.18
C LEU A 130 13.33 -12.76 4.90
N ARG A 131 14.62 -12.89 5.27
CA ARG A 131 15.42 -14.09 4.99
C ARG A 131 14.81 -15.39 5.52
N ALA A 132 14.10 -15.33 6.65
CA ALA A 132 13.49 -16.49 7.29
C ALA A 132 12.39 -17.15 6.44
N HIS A 133 11.77 -16.40 5.51
CA HIS A 133 10.78 -16.96 4.58
C HIS A 133 11.42 -17.82 3.50
N SER A 134 12.61 -17.43 3.03
CA SER A 134 13.41 -18.16 2.06
C SER A 134 14.73 -17.44 1.84
N GLU A 135 15.84 -18.04 2.28
CA GLU A 135 17.17 -17.45 2.08
C GLU A 135 17.52 -17.32 0.59
N GLN A 136 17.08 -18.27 -0.24
CA GLN A 136 17.25 -18.20 -1.70
C GLN A 136 16.57 -16.97 -2.31
N HIS A 137 15.38 -16.61 -1.86
CA HIS A 137 14.59 -15.53 -2.46
C HIS A 137 14.79 -14.18 -1.76
N PHE A 138 15.12 -14.17 -0.47
CA PHE A 138 15.15 -12.96 0.37
C PHE A 138 16.47 -12.78 1.14
N GLY A 139 17.49 -13.61 0.88
CA GLY A 139 18.83 -13.45 1.43
C GLY A 139 19.65 -12.32 0.78
N PRO A 140 20.93 -12.18 1.17
CA PRO A 140 21.83 -11.17 0.65
C PRO A 140 21.89 -11.16 -0.89
N GLY A 141 21.83 -9.97 -1.48
CA GLY A 141 21.86 -9.80 -2.95
C GLY A 141 20.52 -10.03 -3.66
N SER A 142 19.45 -10.38 -2.93
CA SER A 142 18.11 -10.59 -3.51
C SER A 142 17.62 -9.40 -4.33
N GLN A 143 17.22 -9.67 -5.58
CA GLN A 143 16.54 -8.69 -6.42
C GLN A 143 15.12 -8.40 -5.94
N LEU A 144 14.46 -9.36 -5.27
CA LEU A 144 13.13 -9.15 -4.69
C LEU A 144 13.18 -8.11 -3.57
N ASN A 145 14.18 -8.16 -2.69
CA ASN A 145 14.36 -7.15 -1.64
C ASN A 145 14.56 -5.75 -2.23
N LYS A 146 15.32 -5.62 -3.32
CA LYS A 146 15.49 -4.34 -4.04
C LYS A 146 14.17 -3.83 -4.62
N VAL A 147 13.32 -4.71 -5.15
CA VAL A 147 12.00 -4.33 -5.65
C VAL A 147 11.07 -3.92 -4.51
N ILE A 148 11.02 -4.68 -3.41
CA ILE A 148 10.23 -4.38 -2.21
C ILE A 148 10.63 -3.03 -1.64
N LEU A 149 11.93 -2.81 -1.42
CA LEU A 149 12.48 -1.53 -0.98
C LEU A 149 11.99 -0.38 -1.85
N ARG A 150 12.14 -0.51 -3.18
CA ARG A 150 11.70 0.53 -4.10
C ARG A 150 10.21 0.81 -3.95
N LYS A 151 9.38 -0.24 -3.81
CA LYS A 151 7.93 -0.07 -3.68
C LYS A 151 7.50 0.53 -2.34
N ILE A 152 8.22 0.24 -1.25
CA ILE A 152 8.01 0.91 0.03
C ILE A 152 8.31 2.39 -0.08
N LEU A 153 9.47 2.76 -0.64
CA LEU A 153 9.85 4.16 -0.80
C LEU A 153 8.87 4.90 -1.70
N GLU A 154 8.55 4.34 -2.88
CA GLU A 154 7.54 4.91 -3.78
C GLU A 154 6.18 5.10 -3.10
N CYS A 155 5.77 4.17 -2.22
CA CYS A 155 4.51 4.25 -1.49
C CYS A 155 4.44 5.51 -0.62
N TYR A 156 5.55 5.95 -0.02
CA TYR A 156 5.58 7.07 0.90
C TYR A 156 6.24 8.35 0.36
N THR A 157 6.73 8.35 -0.89
CA THR A 157 7.31 9.55 -1.53
C THR A 157 6.53 10.04 -2.75
N LYS A 158 5.76 9.19 -3.43
CA LYS A 158 4.98 9.61 -4.61
C LYS A 158 3.62 10.15 -4.21
N ASN A 159 3.19 11.26 -4.83
CA ASN A 159 1.91 11.91 -4.54
C ASN A 159 0.71 11.05 -4.96
N GLU A 160 0.81 10.27 -6.04
CA GLU A 160 -0.23 9.32 -6.45
C GLU A 160 -0.35 8.10 -5.51
N ALA A 161 0.69 7.88 -4.69
CA ALA A 161 0.70 6.98 -3.54
C ALA A 161 0.63 7.83 -2.26
N LEU A 162 0.97 7.29 -1.09
CA LEU A 162 0.78 7.94 0.21
C LEU A 162 1.78 9.09 0.52
N GLY A 163 2.40 9.70 -0.50
CA GLY A 163 3.41 10.74 -0.34
C GLY A 163 2.94 12.00 0.37
N GLU A 164 1.66 12.35 0.25
CA GLU A 164 1.12 13.55 0.91
C GLU A 164 1.03 13.41 2.43
N LEU A 165 1.11 12.18 2.96
CA LEU A 165 1.24 11.95 4.40
C LEU A 165 2.56 12.50 4.94
N LYS A 166 3.58 12.69 4.09
CA LYS A 166 4.91 13.21 4.46
C LYS A 166 5.55 12.45 5.63
N ILE A 167 5.25 11.14 5.74
CA ILE A 167 5.83 10.25 6.76
C ILE A 167 7.35 10.19 6.60
N ILE A 168 7.83 10.13 5.36
CA ILE A 168 9.25 10.30 5.03
C ILE A 168 9.42 11.40 3.99
N THR A 169 10.60 12.02 3.97
CA THR A 169 11.03 12.93 2.89
C THR A 169 12.44 12.57 2.45
N GLU A 170 12.74 12.64 1.16
CA GLU A 170 14.07 12.37 0.61
C GLU A 170 14.84 13.68 0.42
N GLN A 171 16.07 13.75 0.93
CA GLN A 171 16.99 14.86 0.75
C GLN A 171 18.38 14.30 0.42
N LYS A 172 18.85 14.54 -0.81
CA LYS A 172 20.18 14.11 -1.29
C LYS A 172 20.48 12.61 -1.02
N GLY A 173 19.49 11.74 -1.24
CA GLY A 173 19.63 10.29 -1.05
C GLY A 173 19.44 9.79 0.39
N VAL A 174 19.22 10.70 1.35
CA VAL A 174 18.87 10.36 2.73
C VAL A 174 17.37 10.56 2.93
N PHE A 175 16.70 9.58 3.50
CA PHE A 175 15.30 9.63 3.88
C PHE A 175 15.18 10.02 5.35
N VAL A 176 14.33 11.01 5.63
CA VAL A 176 14.09 11.53 6.98
C VAL A 176 12.68 11.15 7.42
N PHE A 177 12.56 10.43 8.52
CA PHE A 177 11.30 10.10 9.15
C PHE A 177 10.73 11.32 9.90
N ASN A 178 9.55 11.77 9.48
CA ASN A 178 8.85 12.86 10.14
C ASN A 178 7.90 12.31 11.21
N ASN A 179 8.40 12.18 12.44
CA ASN A 179 7.59 11.72 13.58
C ASN A 179 6.60 12.78 14.10
N LYS A 180 6.65 14.02 13.59
CA LYS A 180 5.76 15.14 13.99
C LYS A 180 4.53 15.28 13.10
N VAL A 181 4.37 14.44 12.08
CA VAL A 181 3.18 14.47 11.23
C VAL A 181 1.93 14.24 12.08
N LYS A 182 0.95 15.15 11.95
CA LYS A 182 -0.37 15.00 12.59
C LYS A 182 -1.09 13.82 11.95
N LYS A 183 -1.09 12.69 12.66
CA LYS A 183 -1.79 11.46 12.24
C LYS A 183 -3.30 11.64 12.39
N LYS A 184 -4.07 11.17 11.42
CA LYS A 184 -5.53 10.97 11.55
C LYS A 184 -5.82 9.48 11.77
N GLY A 185 -6.88 9.13 12.48
CA GLY A 185 -7.22 7.73 12.77
C GLY A 185 -6.23 7.05 13.74
N PRO A 186 -6.19 5.71 13.80
CA PRO A 186 -6.97 4.76 13.00
C PRO A 186 -8.47 4.81 13.31
N TRP A 187 -9.30 4.43 12.35
CA TRP A 187 -10.74 4.34 12.51
C TRP A 187 -11.14 2.88 12.66
N ARG A 188 -11.90 2.56 13.72
CA ARG A 188 -12.30 1.18 14.04
C ARG A 188 -13.75 0.88 13.67
N SER A 189 -14.50 1.87 13.20
CA SER A 189 -15.89 1.72 12.77
C SER A 189 -16.22 2.67 11.62
N THR A 190 -17.29 2.34 10.88
CA THR A 190 -17.81 3.15 9.77
C THR A 190 -18.19 4.56 10.22
N ASN A 191 -18.83 4.70 11.39
CA ASN A 191 -19.21 6.00 11.94
C ASN A 191 -17.99 6.89 12.23
N GLN A 192 -16.92 6.32 12.81
CA GLN A 192 -15.69 7.06 13.09
C GLN A 192 -15.03 7.56 11.80
N LEU A 193 -14.97 6.70 10.77
CA LEU A 193 -14.38 7.05 9.49
C LEU A 193 -15.22 8.08 8.73
N SER A 194 -16.55 7.92 8.73
CA SER A 194 -17.49 8.83 8.09
C SER A 194 -17.36 10.25 8.67
N ASN A 195 -17.31 10.37 10.01
CA ASN A 195 -17.14 11.66 10.70
C ASN A 195 -15.77 12.35 10.44
N ALA A 196 -14.81 11.67 9.82
CA ALA A 196 -13.47 12.20 9.56
C ALA A 196 -13.27 12.70 8.13
N TYR A 197 -14.25 12.47 7.25
CA TYR A 197 -14.38 13.15 5.97
C TYR A 197 -15.04 14.52 6.16
#